data_AF-A0A349EQ39-F1
#
_entry.id   AF-A0A349EQ39-F1
#
_cell.length_a   1.000
_cell.length_b   1.000
_cell.length_c   1.000
_cell.angle_alpha   90.00
_cell.angle_beta   90.00
_cell.angle_gamma   90.00
#
_symmetry.space_group_name_H-M   'P 1'
#
loop_
_entity.id
_entity.type
_entity.pdbx_description
1 polymer ?
#
loop_
_entity_poly.entity_id
_entity_poly.type
_entity_poly.pdbx_seq_one_letter_code
_entity_poly.pdbx_strand_id
1 'polypeptide(L)'
;MKNYTLFDRLDPKSFNGLLAGRLQNHYRLSPAAAQTISQDTVILRNLFGHSTRKDGQVIYFAVKLGEPASKRIKDCQLVGSRITLLEPLEDLKALKEKGLHALVKHVMARISKEAYEQGAVLSTEDLCLLLRVSPSTVKRYKKELKAAGISIILRGDSADMGPASCHREPVVKLFLQGYSETEIAQNLHHQLEHVENYLYDFLRVSLLVRDQYPPGVISRLTKLSKGKVLTVVGLYEKLLSDPYFKPALEAVLHIYELNRHLKKTAEVTR
;
A
#
# COMPACT_ATOMS: atom_id res chain seq x y z
N MET A 1 -0.52 -13.11 44.00
CA MET A 1 0.46 -12.90 42.90
C MET A 1 -0.11 -11.87 41.95
N LYS A 2 0.63 -10.78 41.62
CA LYS A 2 0.17 -9.82 40.60
C LYS A 2 0.08 -10.55 39.25
N ASN A 3 -1.10 -10.57 38.63
CA ASN A 3 -1.27 -11.12 37.28
C ASN A 3 -0.65 -10.14 36.27
N TYR A 4 0.60 -10.39 35.91
CA TYR A 4 1.29 -9.62 34.87
C TYR A 4 0.70 -9.96 33.51
N THR A 5 0.39 -8.93 32.74
CA THR A 5 -0.10 -9.09 31.38
C THR A 5 1.04 -9.50 30.46
N LEU A 6 0.70 -10.05 29.29
CA LEU A 6 1.67 -10.39 28.25
C LEU A 6 2.49 -9.16 27.81
N PHE A 7 1.87 -7.98 27.84
CA PHE A 7 2.53 -6.70 27.60
C PHE A 7 3.64 -6.44 28.62
N ASP A 8 3.35 -6.59 29.91
CA ASP A 8 4.32 -6.34 30.99
C ASP A 8 5.56 -7.26 30.93
N ARG A 9 5.45 -8.42 30.26
CA ARG A 9 6.55 -9.37 30.10
C ARG A 9 7.38 -9.15 28.84
N LEU A 10 6.82 -8.49 27.83
CA LEU A 10 7.45 -8.32 26.51
C LEU A 10 7.93 -6.89 26.29
N ASP A 11 7.27 -5.88 26.85
CA ASP A 11 7.69 -4.49 26.77
C ASP A 11 9.14 -4.27 27.23
N PRO A 12 9.63 -4.86 28.34
CA PRO A 12 11.04 -4.73 28.75
C PRO A 12 12.05 -5.34 27.78
N LYS A 13 11.60 -6.21 26.85
CA LYS A 13 12.45 -6.88 25.85
C LYS A 13 12.51 -6.13 24.53
N SER A 14 11.66 -5.13 24.33
CA SER A 14 11.72 -4.23 23.18
C SER A 14 12.99 -3.36 23.23
N PHE A 15 13.42 -2.80 22.10
CA PHE A 15 14.53 -1.82 22.10
C PHE A 15 14.31 -0.68 23.11
N ASN A 16 13.09 -0.13 23.17
CA ASN A 16 12.73 0.94 24.10
C ASN A 16 12.80 0.45 25.56
N GLY A 17 12.29 -0.74 25.85
CA GLY A 17 12.33 -1.33 27.19
C GLY A 17 13.76 -1.65 27.65
N LEU A 18 14.59 -2.20 26.76
CA LEU A 18 16.00 -2.49 27.03
C LEU A 18 16.80 -1.20 27.26
N LEU A 19 16.58 -0.18 26.43
CA LEU A 19 17.24 1.11 26.57
C LEU A 19 16.79 1.83 27.85
N ALA A 20 15.48 1.87 28.13
CA ALA A 20 14.95 2.45 29.36
C ALA A 20 15.48 1.73 30.59
N GLY A 21 15.56 0.39 30.57
CA GLY A 21 16.16 -0.40 31.62
C GLY A 21 17.64 -0.07 31.84
N ARG A 22 18.42 0.09 30.77
CA ARG A 22 19.83 0.54 30.88
C ARG A 22 19.94 1.94 31.47
N LEU A 23 19.10 2.88 31.03
CA LEU A 23 19.07 4.26 31.52
C LEU A 23 18.75 4.34 33.01
N GLN A 24 17.79 3.54 33.49
CA GLN A 24 17.48 3.44 34.92
C GLN A 24 18.62 2.79 35.70
N ASN A 25 19.14 1.64 35.24
CA ASN A 25 20.08 0.84 36.02
C ASN A 25 21.51 1.43 36.04
N HIS A 26 21.98 1.99 34.92
CA HIS A 26 23.35 2.52 34.83
C HIS A 26 23.46 4.01 35.15
N TYR A 27 22.42 4.79 34.85
CA TYR A 27 22.46 6.25 35.01
C TYR A 27 21.51 6.76 36.10
N ARG A 28 20.82 5.85 36.81
CA ARG A 28 19.90 6.15 37.93
C ARG A 28 18.80 7.15 37.57
N LEU A 29 18.39 7.15 36.30
CA LEU A 29 17.30 7.99 35.83
C LEU A 29 15.96 7.51 36.38
N SER A 30 15.04 8.44 36.63
CA SER A 30 13.68 8.09 37.03
C SER A 30 12.98 7.30 35.91
N PRO A 31 12.02 6.41 36.22
CA PRO A 31 11.34 5.61 35.21
C PRO A 31 10.71 6.46 34.09
N ALA A 32 10.09 7.58 34.45
CA ALA A 32 9.50 8.51 33.48
C ALA A 32 10.56 9.13 32.57
N ALA A 33 11.66 9.65 33.14
CA ALA A 33 12.74 10.24 32.36
C ALA A 33 13.40 9.22 31.41
N ALA A 34 13.65 8.00 31.91
CA ALA A 34 14.24 6.94 31.10
C ALA A 34 13.35 6.50 29.94
N GLN A 35 12.03 6.46 30.14
CA GLN A 35 11.06 6.16 29.09
C GLN A 35 11.03 7.26 28.02
N THR A 36 10.92 8.52 28.43
CA THR A 36 10.92 9.68 27.51
C THR A 36 12.21 9.72 26.69
N ILE A 37 13.38 9.61 27.34
CA ILE A 37 14.67 9.63 26.65
C ILE A 37 14.79 8.44 25.68
N SER A 38 14.28 7.26 26.04
CA SER A 38 14.30 6.10 25.13
C SER A 38 13.45 6.32 23.89
N GLN A 39 12.28 6.94 24.04
CA GLN A 39 11.40 7.31 22.94
C GLN A 39 12.08 8.37 22.05
N ASP A 40 12.65 9.41 22.65
CA ASP A 40 13.40 10.45 21.94
C ASP A 40 14.61 9.87 21.20
N THR A 41 15.29 8.89 21.77
CA THR A 41 16.42 8.21 21.11
C THR A 41 15.99 7.49 19.83
N VAL A 42 14.79 6.92 19.77
CA VAL A 42 14.25 6.35 18.53
C VAL A 42 13.97 7.43 17.50
N ILE A 43 13.44 8.59 17.93
CA ILE A 43 13.22 9.75 17.07
C ILE A 43 14.56 10.25 16.51
N LEU A 44 15.54 10.50 17.38
CA LEU A 44 16.88 10.95 17.01
C LEU A 44 17.60 9.94 16.12
N ARG A 45 17.49 8.63 16.39
CA ARG A 45 18.01 7.58 15.49
C ARG A 45 17.36 7.65 14.11
N ASN A 46 16.07 7.92 14.02
CA ASN A 46 15.41 8.08 12.72
C ASN A 46 15.80 9.38 12.02
N LEU A 47 16.13 10.44 12.77
CA LEU A 47 16.57 11.74 12.24
C LEU A 47 18.04 11.73 11.80
N PHE A 48 18.92 11.00 12.51
CA PHE A 48 20.38 11.09 12.35
C PHE A 48 21.08 9.75 12.05
N GLY A 49 20.38 8.63 12.13
CA GLY A 49 20.94 7.30 11.89
C GLY A 49 21.05 6.98 10.40
N HIS A 50 22.27 6.68 9.93
CA HIS A 50 22.55 6.28 8.55
C HIS A 50 21.93 4.91 8.18
N SER A 51 21.39 4.17 9.16
CA SER A 51 20.56 2.99 8.94
C SER A 51 19.08 3.33 9.16
N THR A 52 18.32 3.42 8.07
CA THR A 52 16.89 3.76 8.04
C THR A 52 15.96 2.65 8.58
N ARG A 53 16.50 1.52 9.05
CA ARG A 53 15.75 0.34 9.48
C ARG A 53 15.46 0.37 10.99
N LYS A 54 14.18 0.30 11.37
CA LYS A 54 13.72 0.24 12.75
C LYS A 54 13.96 -1.15 13.36
N ASP A 55 13.82 -1.25 14.68
CA ASP A 55 13.83 -2.54 15.37
C ASP A 55 12.64 -3.40 14.91
N GLY A 56 12.80 -4.72 14.89
CA GLY A 56 11.78 -5.65 14.37
C GLY A 56 11.54 -5.61 12.85
N GLN A 57 12.26 -4.74 12.11
CA GLN A 57 12.25 -4.72 10.65
C GLN A 57 13.35 -5.60 10.06
N VAL A 58 13.02 -6.30 8.96
CA VAL A 58 13.97 -7.07 8.17
C VAL A 58 13.94 -6.60 6.71
N ILE A 59 15.04 -6.85 5.98
CA ILE A 59 15.01 -6.77 4.52
C ILE A 59 14.63 -8.14 4.02
N TYR A 60 13.51 -8.22 3.33
CA TYR A 60 13.01 -9.45 2.73
C TYR A 60 12.98 -9.29 1.21
N PHE A 61 13.54 -10.27 0.49
CA PHE A 61 13.55 -10.26 -0.96
C PHE A 61 12.29 -10.94 -1.47
N ALA A 62 11.40 -10.17 -2.08
CA ALA A 62 10.16 -10.65 -2.66
C ALA A 62 10.13 -10.39 -4.17
N VAL A 63 9.21 -11.04 -4.87
CA VAL A 63 9.09 -10.88 -6.33
C VAL A 63 8.66 -9.46 -6.65
N LYS A 64 9.28 -8.85 -7.66
CA LYS A 64 8.89 -7.53 -8.16
C LYS A 64 7.44 -7.51 -8.60
N LEU A 65 6.72 -6.46 -8.20
CA LEU A 65 5.35 -6.23 -8.62
C LEU A 65 5.24 -6.19 -10.16
N GLY A 66 4.33 -6.99 -10.70
CA GLY A 66 4.07 -7.07 -12.15
C GLY A 66 4.87 -8.11 -12.92
N GLU A 67 5.71 -8.91 -12.27
CA GLU A 67 6.31 -10.09 -12.91
C GLU A 67 5.23 -11.13 -13.28
N PRO A 68 5.25 -11.69 -14.50
CA PRO A 68 4.19 -12.59 -14.98
C PRO A 68 4.20 -13.96 -14.29
N ALA A 69 3.00 -14.57 -14.19
CA ALA A 69 2.78 -15.90 -13.59
C ALA A 69 3.62 -17.01 -14.20
N SER A 70 3.85 -16.92 -15.52
CA SER A 70 4.51 -17.94 -16.34
C SER A 70 6.02 -18.04 -16.09
N LYS A 71 6.60 -17.09 -15.37
CA LYS A 71 8.02 -17.05 -15.07
C LYS A 71 8.32 -17.82 -13.78
N ARG A 72 9.31 -18.71 -13.83
CA ARG A 72 9.75 -19.44 -12.62
C ARG A 72 10.33 -18.43 -11.62
N ILE A 73 10.14 -18.67 -10.33
CA ILE A 73 10.62 -17.78 -9.25
C ILE A 73 12.11 -17.46 -9.40
N LYS A 74 12.92 -18.47 -9.75
CA LYS A 74 14.36 -18.32 -9.99
C LYS A 74 14.72 -17.32 -11.11
N ASP A 75 13.78 -17.06 -12.02
CA ASP A 75 13.97 -16.19 -13.17
C ASP A 75 13.26 -14.83 -12.95
N CYS A 76 12.45 -14.68 -11.90
CA CYS A 76 11.78 -13.42 -11.53
C CYS A 76 12.78 -12.40 -10.95
N GLN A 77 12.58 -11.12 -11.25
CA GLN A 77 13.32 -10.08 -10.55
C GLN A 77 12.86 -10.02 -9.09
N LEU A 78 13.82 -10.09 -8.16
CA LEU A 78 13.56 -9.89 -6.73
C LEU A 78 13.87 -8.45 -6.34
N VAL A 79 13.05 -7.91 -5.44
CA VAL A 79 13.21 -6.58 -4.84
C VAL A 79 13.34 -6.76 -3.34
N GLY A 80 14.36 -6.15 -2.75
CA GLY A 80 14.53 -6.08 -1.31
C GLY A 80 13.54 -5.07 -0.74
N SER A 81 12.60 -5.54 0.07
CA SER A 81 11.64 -4.69 0.77
C SER A 81 11.88 -4.75 2.26
N ARG A 82 11.84 -3.58 2.90
CA ARG A 82 11.88 -3.45 4.34
C ARG A 82 10.50 -3.74 4.90
N ILE A 83 10.37 -4.84 5.63
CA ILE A 83 9.10 -5.28 6.25
C ILE A 83 9.24 -5.34 7.77
N THR A 84 8.17 -5.03 8.47
CA THR A 84 8.09 -4.93 9.94
C THR A 84 7.43 -6.18 10.51
N LEU A 85 8.24 -7.17 10.92
CA LEU A 85 7.75 -8.43 11.48
C LEU A 85 7.34 -8.30 12.95
N LEU A 86 7.94 -7.35 13.67
CA LEU A 86 7.64 -7.10 15.07
C LEU A 86 7.55 -5.59 15.31
N GLU A 87 6.40 -5.14 15.80
CA GLU A 87 6.16 -3.79 16.29
C GLU A 87 5.44 -3.91 17.64
N PRO A 88 6.19 -4.06 18.75
CA PRO A 88 5.64 -4.53 20.02
C PRO A 88 4.43 -3.72 20.52
N LEU A 89 4.45 -2.39 20.36
CA LEU A 89 3.37 -1.53 20.84
C LEU A 89 2.05 -1.73 20.09
N GLU A 90 2.10 -1.93 18.77
CA GLU A 90 0.90 -2.19 17.96
C GLU A 90 0.48 -3.66 18.05
N ASP A 91 1.45 -4.57 18.01
CA ASP A 91 1.24 -6.02 18.04
C ASP A 91 0.55 -6.44 19.35
N LEU A 92 0.97 -5.86 20.49
CA LEU A 92 0.37 -6.17 21.78
C LEU A 92 -1.07 -5.63 21.90
N LYS A 93 -1.41 -4.52 21.23
CA LYS A 93 -2.80 -4.03 21.15
C LYS A 93 -3.67 -5.02 20.39
N ALA A 94 -3.23 -5.42 19.19
CA ALA A 94 -3.93 -6.40 18.38
C ALA A 94 -4.10 -7.75 19.11
N LEU A 95 -3.05 -8.18 19.82
CA LEU A 95 -3.07 -9.40 20.63
C LEU A 95 -4.05 -9.30 21.81
N LYS A 96 -4.08 -8.15 22.51
CA LYS A 96 -4.95 -7.94 23.69
C LYS A 96 -6.43 -7.88 23.32
N GLU A 97 -6.77 -7.26 22.19
CA GLU A 97 -8.16 -7.07 21.79
C GLU A 97 -8.82 -8.35 21.29
N LYS A 98 -8.10 -9.14 20.46
CA LYS A 98 -8.70 -10.23 19.68
C LYS A 98 -7.83 -11.49 19.56
N GLY A 99 -6.76 -11.58 20.36
CA GLY A 99 -5.91 -12.77 20.46
C GLY A 99 -4.95 -12.97 19.29
N LEU A 100 -4.32 -14.14 19.24
CA LEU A 100 -3.23 -14.46 18.31
C LEU A 100 -3.65 -14.39 16.84
N HIS A 101 -4.87 -14.80 16.53
CA HIS A 101 -5.41 -14.73 15.16
C HIS A 101 -5.46 -13.29 14.64
N ALA A 102 -5.80 -12.32 15.49
CA ALA A 102 -5.82 -10.92 15.12
C ALA A 102 -4.41 -10.35 14.97
N LEU A 103 -3.48 -10.72 15.84
CA LEU A 103 -2.07 -10.36 15.70
C LEU A 103 -1.52 -10.84 14.34
N VAL A 104 -1.70 -12.11 13.99
CA VAL A 104 -1.18 -12.64 12.71
C VAL A 104 -1.81 -11.93 11.52
N LYS A 105 -3.12 -11.66 11.55
CA LYS A 105 -3.81 -10.88 10.50
C LYS A 105 -3.27 -9.45 10.39
N HIS A 106 -3.00 -8.82 11.53
CA HIS A 106 -2.46 -7.47 11.59
C HIS A 106 -1.05 -7.40 10.98
N VAL A 107 -0.15 -8.31 11.39
CA VAL A 107 1.20 -8.40 10.82
C VAL A 107 1.14 -8.77 9.34
N MET A 108 0.28 -9.71 8.95
CA MET A 108 0.08 -10.10 7.55
C MET A 108 -0.31 -8.90 6.67
N ALA A 109 -1.26 -8.07 7.12
CA ALA A 109 -1.66 -6.86 6.41
C ALA A 109 -0.51 -5.84 6.33
N ARG A 110 0.20 -5.62 7.44
CA ARG A 110 1.33 -4.69 7.53
C ARG A 110 2.45 -5.05 6.55
N ILE A 111 3.01 -6.25 6.65
CA ILE A 111 4.17 -6.65 5.84
C ILE A 111 3.82 -6.75 4.36
N SER A 112 2.59 -7.14 4.02
CA SER A 112 2.15 -7.19 2.62
C SER A 112 2.01 -5.79 2.03
N LYS A 113 1.46 -4.84 2.80
CA LYS A 113 1.36 -3.43 2.39
C LYS A 113 2.74 -2.81 2.22
N GLU A 114 3.65 -3.00 3.18
CA GLU A 114 5.01 -2.46 3.11
C GLU A 114 5.80 -3.00 1.93
N ALA A 115 5.71 -4.31 1.65
CA ALA A 115 6.32 -4.92 0.48
C ALA A 115 5.75 -4.31 -0.81
N TYR A 116 4.42 -4.18 -0.87
CA TYR A 116 3.71 -3.62 -2.01
C TYR A 116 4.15 -2.19 -2.31
N GLU A 117 4.16 -1.32 -1.31
CA GLU A 117 4.58 0.09 -1.44
C GLU A 117 6.02 0.23 -1.93
N GLN A 118 6.86 -0.78 -1.68
CA GLN A 118 8.25 -0.86 -2.13
C GLN A 118 8.41 -1.62 -3.47
N GLY A 119 7.30 -1.88 -4.17
CA GLY A 119 7.30 -2.49 -5.49
C GLY A 119 7.54 -3.99 -5.51
N ALA A 120 7.25 -4.70 -4.40
CA ALA A 120 7.34 -6.15 -4.30
C ALA A 120 6.01 -6.78 -3.87
N VAL A 121 5.80 -8.04 -4.21
CA VAL A 121 4.61 -8.81 -3.84
C VAL A 121 5.00 -10.09 -3.12
N LEU A 122 4.39 -10.32 -1.96
CA LEU A 122 4.58 -11.54 -1.19
C LEU A 122 3.73 -12.68 -1.78
N SER A 123 4.29 -13.87 -1.81
CA SER A 123 3.57 -15.11 -2.13
C SER A 123 2.88 -15.69 -0.90
N THR A 124 2.05 -16.72 -1.11
CA THR A 124 1.44 -17.43 0.03
C THR A 124 2.51 -18.16 0.84
N GLU A 125 3.52 -18.67 0.17
CA GLU A 125 4.68 -19.37 0.72
C GLU A 125 5.52 -18.43 1.59
N ASP A 126 5.77 -17.21 1.13
CA ASP A 126 6.49 -16.18 1.89
C ASP A 126 5.76 -15.88 3.20
N LEU A 127 4.44 -15.68 3.13
CA LEU A 127 3.62 -15.43 4.32
C LEU A 127 3.58 -16.62 5.28
N CYS A 128 3.52 -17.84 4.76
CA CYS A 128 3.62 -19.06 5.59
C CYS A 128 4.94 -19.08 6.37
N LEU A 129 6.06 -18.76 5.69
CA LEU A 129 7.38 -18.74 6.30
C LEU A 129 7.51 -17.62 7.34
N LEU A 130 7.14 -16.39 6.98
CA LEU A 130 7.30 -15.21 7.83
C LEU A 130 6.40 -15.25 9.06
N LEU A 131 5.16 -15.71 8.92
CA LEU A 131 4.16 -15.72 9.98
C LEU A 131 4.05 -17.06 10.70
N ARG A 132 4.77 -18.10 10.22
CA ARG A 132 4.76 -19.47 10.75
C ARG A 132 3.37 -20.09 10.80
N VAL A 133 2.61 -19.91 9.72
CA VAL A 133 1.24 -20.45 9.59
C VAL A 133 1.11 -21.34 8.36
N SER A 134 0.04 -22.13 8.31
CA SER A 134 -0.27 -22.98 7.16
C SER A 134 -0.80 -22.17 5.96
N PRO A 135 -0.66 -22.68 4.72
CA PRO A 135 -1.26 -22.06 3.53
C PRO A 135 -2.79 -21.90 3.64
N SER A 136 -3.47 -22.86 4.28
CA SER A 136 -4.91 -22.79 4.55
C SER A 136 -5.26 -21.62 5.47
N THR A 137 -4.41 -21.33 6.46
CA THR A 137 -4.58 -20.21 7.38
C THR A 137 -4.38 -18.88 6.67
N VAL A 138 -3.35 -18.76 5.81
CA VAL A 138 -3.12 -17.55 4.99
C VAL A 138 -4.34 -17.26 4.10
N LYS A 139 -4.85 -18.26 3.39
CA LYS A 139 -6.05 -18.11 2.54
C LYS A 139 -7.28 -17.65 3.33
N ARG A 140 -7.52 -18.26 4.49
CA ARG A 140 -8.63 -17.89 5.38
C ARG A 140 -8.49 -16.44 5.85
N TYR A 141 -7.32 -16.06 6.37
CA TYR A 141 -7.06 -14.70 6.86
C TYR A 141 -7.15 -13.65 5.77
N LYS A 142 -6.65 -13.93 4.57
CA LYS A 142 -6.82 -13.05 3.41
C LYS A 142 -8.31 -12.79 3.12
N LYS A 143 -9.15 -13.82 3.17
CA LYS A 143 -10.61 -13.68 2.97
C LYS A 143 -11.24 -12.83 4.06
N GLU A 144 -10.88 -13.07 5.33
CA GLU A 144 -11.37 -12.29 6.47
C GLU A 144 -10.93 -10.83 6.40
N LEU A 145 -9.67 -10.56 6.03
CA LEU A 145 -9.15 -9.20 5.87
C LEU A 145 -9.87 -8.47 4.73
N LYS A 146 -10.10 -9.14 3.60
CA LYS A 146 -10.89 -8.59 2.49
C LYS A 146 -12.32 -8.26 2.91
N ALA A 147 -12.95 -9.12 3.71
CA ALA A 147 -14.29 -8.86 4.26
C ALA A 147 -14.32 -7.67 5.24
N ALA A 148 -13.19 -7.40 5.92
CA ALA A 148 -13.00 -6.23 6.77
C ALA A 148 -12.54 -4.97 6.00
N GLY A 149 -12.57 -4.99 4.66
CA GLY A 149 -12.15 -3.86 3.81
C GLY A 149 -10.64 -3.74 3.59
N ILE A 150 -9.83 -4.63 4.17
CA ILE A 150 -8.37 -4.62 4.02
C ILE A 150 -7.99 -5.54 2.86
N SER A 151 -7.69 -4.95 1.71
CA SER A 151 -7.22 -5.71 0.54
C SER A 151 -5.72 -5.99 0.64
N ILE A 152 -5.35 -7.27 0.51
CA ILE A 152 -3.96 -7.72 0.43
C ILE A 152 -3.73 -8.31 -0.95
N ILE A 153 -2.71 -7.78 -1.64
CA ILE A 153 -2.29 -8.25 -2.95
C ILE A 153 -1.13 -9.22 -2.77
N LEU A 154 -1.36 -10.48 -3.10
CA LEU A 154 -0.31 -11.49 -3.13
C LEU A 154 0.16 -11.72 -4.56
N ARG A 155 1.31 -12.36 -4.71
CA ARG A 155 1.85 -12.74 -6.02
C ARG A 155 0.80 -13.47 -6.87
N GLY A 156 0.08 -14.42 -6.28
CA GLY A 156 -0.97 -15.17 -6.98
C GLY A 156 -2.10 -14.31 -7.52
N ASP A 157 -2.38 -13.16 -6.89
CA ASP A 157 -3.39 -12.20 -7.39
C ASP A 157 -2.80 -11.28 -8.46
N SER A 158 -1.55 -10.82 -8.27
CA SER A 158 -0.85 -9.97 -9.24
C SER A 158 -0.40 -10.69 -10.51
N ALA A 159 -0.43 -12.02 -10.51
CA ALA A 159 -0.03 -12.83 -11.65
C ALA A 159 -1.15 -12.87 -12.72
N ASP A 160 -2.42 -12.83 -12.28
CA ASP A 160 -3.62 -12.71 -13.13
C ASP A 160 -4.04 -11.25 -13.35
N MET A 161 -3.73 -10.37 -12.39
CA MET A 161 -3.94 -8.93 -12.49
C MET A 161 -2.65 -8.26 -12.96
N GLY A 162 -2.53 -8.00 -14.27
CA GLY A 162 -1.35 -7.31 -14.82
C GLY A 162 -0.90 -6.08 -14.00
N PRO A 163 0.40 -5.71 -14.06
CA PRO A 163 1.12 -4.84 -13.11
C PRO A 163 0.44 -3.55 -12.60
N ALA A 164 -0.57 -3.05 -13.30
CA ALA A 164 -1.14 -1.74 -13.07
C ALA A 164 -2.66 -1.75 -12.83
N SER A 165 -3.36 -2.89 -12.88
CA SER A 165 -4.83 -2.90 -12.68
C SER A 165 -5.29 -2.88 -11.20
N CYS A 166 -4.45 -3.34 -10.26
CA CYS A 166 -4.93 -3.64 -8.90
C CYS A 166 -5.20 -2.42 -7.97
N HIS A 167 -4.39 -1.35 -8.02
CA HIS A 167 -4.65 -0.12 -7.21
C HIS A 167 -5.37 1.00 -7.94
N ARG A 168 -5.42 0.91 -9.26
CA ARG A 168 -5.86 1.99 -10.13
C ARG A 168 -7.34 1.89 -10.46
N GLU A 169 -7.84 0.67 -10.59
CA GLU A 169 -9.27 0.41 -10.83
C GLU A 169 -10.16 0.88 -9.67
N PRO A 170 -9.85 0.62 -8.37
CA PRO A 170 -10.66 1.14 -7.26
C PRO A 170 -10.71 2.67 -7.20
N VAL A 171 -9.59 3.34 -7.51
CA VAL A 171 -9.52 4.81 -7.55
C VAL A 171 -10.50 5.38 -8.57
N VAL A 172 -10.49 4.88 -9.81
CA VAL A 172 -11.42 5.36 -10.86
C VAL A 172 -12.87 5.02 -10.49
N LYS A 173 -13.14 3.82 -9.97
CA LYS A 173 -14.51 3.42 -9.61
C LYS A 173 -15.12 4.31 -8.53
N LEU A 174 -14.37 4.60 -7.46
CA LEU A 174 -14.82 5.51 -6.41
C LEU A 174 -14.99 6.94 -6.94
N PHE A 175 -14.09 7.39 -7.82
CA PHE A 175 -14.21 8.69 -8.46
C PHE A 175 -15.49 8.81 -9.32
N LEU A 176 -15.78 7.79 -10.13
CA LEU A 176 -17.01 7.73 -10.93
C LEU A 176 -18.28 7.61 -10.08
N GLN A 177 -18.17 7.16 -8.83
CA GLN A 177 -19.26 7.14 -7.84
C GLN A 177 -19.45 8.49 -7.12
N GLY A 178 -18.62 9.50 -7.41
CA GLY A 178 -18.74 10.85 -6.87
C GLY A 178 -17.95 11.10 -5.58
N TYR A 179 -17.10 10.17 -5.14
CA TYR A 179 -16.20 10.42 -4.02
C TYR A 179 -15.11 11.44 -4.40
N SER A 180 -14.78 12.33 -3.48
CA SER A 180 -13.69 13.29 -3.64
C SER A 180 -12.32 12.62 -3.57
N GLU A 181 -11.30 13.24 -4.16
CA GLU A 181 -9.93 12.72 -4.21
C GLU A 181 -9.35 12.49 -2.80
N THR A 182 -9.72 13.35 -1.84
CA THR A 182 -9.38 13.23 -0.42
C THR A 182 -10.05 12.03 0.24
N GLU A 183 -11.35 11.80 -0.02
CA GLU A 183 -12.06 10.62 0.49
C GLU A 183 -11.51 9.32 -0.13
N ILE A 184 -11.17 9.34 -1.41
CA ILE A 184 -10.54 8.19 -2.10
C ILE A 184 -9.17 7.90 -1.48
N ALA A 185 -8.35 8.93 -1.27
CA ALA A 185 -7.04 8.81 -0.64
C ALA A 185 -7.14 8.21 0.77
N GLN A 186 -8.12 8.65 1.57
CA GLN A 186 -8.39 8.10 2.90
C GLN A 186 -8.89 6.66 2.86
N ASN A 187 -9.87 6.36 2.01
CA ASN A 187 -10.48 5.03 1.88
C ASN A 187 -9.50 3.98 1.37
N LEU A 188 -8.56 4.36 0.51
CA LEU A 188 -7.56 3.46 -0.06
C LEU A 188 -6.19 3.58 0.64
N HIS A 189 -6.08 4.41 1.68
CA HIS A 189 -4.83 4.72 2.38
C HIS A 189 -3.68 5.11 1.43
N HIS A 190 -4.00 5.90 0.41
CA HIS A 190 -3.05 6.45 -0.56
C HIS A 190 -2.70 7.90 -0.24
N GLN A 191 -1.55 8.36 -0.74
CA GLN A 191 -1.23 9.79 -0.76
C GLN A 191 -2.16 10.50 -1.75
N LEU A 192 -2.69 11.66 -1.36
CA LEU A 192 -3.61 12.44 -2.19
C LEU A 192 -3.01 12.74 -3.57
N GLU A 193 -1.75 13.18 -3.60
CA GLU A 193 -1.03 13.49 -4.83
C GLU A 193 -0.93 12.29 -5.80
N HIS A 194 -0.88 11.06 -5.29
CA HIS A 194 -0.89 9.87 -6.15
C HIS A 194 -2.27 9.60 -6.76
N VAL A 195 -3.35 9.90 -6.03
CA VAL A 195 -4.73 9.77 -6.50
C VAL A 195 -5.01 10.80 -7.59
N GLU A 196 -4.67 12.06 -7.34
CA GLU A 196 -4.84 13.19 -8.27
C GLU A 196 -4.08 12.95 -9.59
N ASN A 197 -2.79 12.63 -9.51
CA ASN A 197 -1.95 12.38 -10.68
C ASN A 197 -2.48 11.21 -11.52
N TYR A 198 -2.98 10.17 -10.86
CA TYR A 198 -3.52 9.01 -11.55
C TYR A 198 -4.86 9.31 -12.22
N LEU A 199 -5.79 10.01 -11.55
CA LEU A 199 -7.06 10.42 -12.14
C LEU A 199 -6.82 11.38 -13.33
N TYR A 200 -5.87 12.29 -13.21
CA TYR A 200 -5.46 13.17 -14.29
C TYR A 200 -4.94 12.41 -15.52
N ASP A 201 -4.04 11.44 -15.31
CA ASP A 201 -3.53 10.57 -16.38
C ASP A 201 -4.66 9.72 -17.00
N PHE A 202 -5.56 9.19 -16.16
CA PHE A 202 -6.70 8.39 -16.59
C PHE A 202 -7.64 9.19 -17.51
N LEU A 203 -8.03 10.41 -17.10
CA LEU A 203 -8.95 11.26 -17.86
C LEU A 203 -8.35 11.70 -19.20
N ARG A 204 -7.07 12.10 -19.20
CA ARG A 204 -6.37 12.51 -20.43
C ARG A 204 -6.26 11.39 -21.45
N VAL A 205 -5.88 10.20 -21.00
CA VAL A 205 -5.76 9.04 -21.89
C VAL A 205 -7.15 8.62 -22.37
N SER A 206 -8.15 8.53 -21.48
CA SER A 206 -9.52 8.13 -21.83
C SER A 206 -10.15 9.05 -22.88
N LEU A 207 -9.92 10.36 -22.78
CA LEU A 207 -10.39 11.34 -23.76
C LEU A 207 -9.73 11.12 -25.13
N LEU A 208 -8.42 10.88 -25.17
CA LEU A 208 -7.71 10.58 -26.43
C LEU A 208 -8.12 9.23 -27.04
N VAL A 209 -8.47 8.24 -26.23
CA VAL A 209 -9.01 6.95 -26.70
C VAL A 209 -10.40 7.15 -27.30
N ARG A 210 -11.27 7.92 -26.63
CA ARG A 210 -12.59 8.29 -27.14
C ARG A 210 -12.50 9.01 -28.49
N ASP A 211 -11.50 9.87 -28.66
CA ASP A 211 -11.21 10.57 -29.91
C ASP A 211 -10.47 9.69 -30.96
N GLN A 212 -10.38 8.37 -30.72
CA GLN A 212 -9.84 7.36 -31.63
C GLN A 212 -8.34 7.48 -31.95
N TYR A 213 -7.54 8.09 -31.06
CA TYR A 213 -6.08 8.09 -31.24
C TYR A 213 -5.46 6.72 -30.95
N PRO A 214 -4.47 6.26 -31.73
CA PRO A 214 -3.80 4.99 -31.46
C PRO A 214 -2.91 5.09 -30.21
N PRO A 215 -2.73 4.01 -29.42
CA PRO A 215 -1.97 4.03 -28.17
C PRO A 215 -0.53 4.56 -28.29
N GLY A 216 0.10 4.34 -29.46
CA GLY A 216 1.43 4.85 -29.75
C GLY A 216 1.50 6.38 -29.86
N VAL A 217 0.45 7.03 -30.34
CA VAL A 217 0.33 8.49 -30.41
C VAL A 217 -0.05 9.05 -29.04
N ILE A 218 -0.96 8.39 -28.33
CA ILE A 218 -1.35 8.76 -26.96
C ILE A 218 -0.12 8.80 -26.03
N SER A 219 0.77 7.81 -26.12
CA SER A 219 2.02 7.78 -25.34
C SER A 219 2.91 8.99 -25.60
N ARG A 220 3.02 9.46 -26.85
CA ARG A 220 3.79 10.66 -27.19
C ARG A 220 3.14 11.94 -26.66
N LEU A 221 1.82 12.06 -26.80
CA LEU A 221 1.05 13.24 -26.37
C LEU A 221 0.98 13.38 -24.85
N THR A 222 0.89 12.25 -24.14
CA THR A 222 0.77 12.24 -22.67
C THR A 222 2.11 12.19 -21.96
N LYS A 223 3.21 11.89 -22.68
CA LYS A 223 4.55 11.59 -22.12
C LYS A 223 4.55 10.38 -21.16
N LEU A 224 3.54 9.52 -21.25
CA LEU A 224 3.43 8.29 -20.47
C LEU A 224 4.08 7.11 -21.21
N SER A 225 4.59 6.13 -20.46
CA SER A 225 5.11 4.90 -21.06
C SER A 225 4.00 4.10 -21.76
N LYS A 226 4.35 3.37 -22.82
CA LYS A 226 3.39 2.53 -23.56
C LYS A 226 2.63 1.56 -22.63
N GLY A 227 3.30 0.98 -21.64
CA GLY A 227 2.67 0.09 -20.67
C GLY A 227 1.63 0.79 -19.79
N LYS A 228 1.91 2.03 -19.33
CA LYS A 228 0.92 2.83 -18.58
C LYS A 228 -0.30 3.15 -19.43
N VAL A 229 -0.10 3.56 -20.69
CA VAL A 229 -1.18 3.86 -21.63
C VAL A 229 -2.07 2.63 -21.86
N LEU A 230 -1.48 1.47 -22.19
CA LEU A 230 -2.24 0.24 -22.44
C LEU A 230 -3.07 -0.20 -21.22
N THR A 231 -2.53 0.00 -20.00
CA THR A 231 -3.29 -0.29 -18.78
C THR A 231 -4.52 0.60 -18.68
N VAL A 232 -4.35 1.91 -18.90
CA VAL A 232 -5.46 2.87 -18.82
C VAL A 232 -6.50 2.60 -19.91
N VAL A 233 -6.06 2.29 -21.13
CA VAL A 233 -6.94 1.89 -22.23
C VAL A 233 -7.78 0.67 -21.83
N GLY A 234 -7.16 -0.38 -21.30
CA GLY A 234 -7.88 -1.58 -20.86
C GLY A 234 -8.88 -1.30 -19.73
N LEU A 235 -8.54 -0.39 -18.80
CA LEU A 235 -9.47 0.04 -17.76
C LEU A 235 -10.64 0.85 -18.33
N TYR A 236 -10.38 1.75 -19.27
CA TYR A 236 -11.40 2.55 -19.96
C TYR A 236 -12.41 1.64 -20.70
N GLU A 237 -11.91 0.69 -21.50
CA GLU A 237 -12.77 -0.26 -22.25
C GLU A 237 -13.63 -1.12 -21.31
N LYS A 238 -13.05 -1.56 -20.18
CA LYS A 238 -13.77 -2.31 -19.15
C LYS A 238 -14.91 -1.49 -18.54
N LEU A 239 -14.67 -0.22 -18.22
CA LEU A 239 -15.67 0.68 -17.63
C LEU A 239 -16.73 1.10 -18.66
N LEU A 240 -16.36 1.24 -19.93
CA LEU A 240 -17.31 1.54 -21.02
C LEU A 240 -18.24 0.35 -21.30
N SER A 241 -17.76 -0.87 -21.08
CA SER A 241 -18.55 -2.11 -21.23
C SER A 241 -19.48 -2.37 -20.04
N ASP A 242 -19.27 -1.70 -18.90
CA ASP A 242 -20.06 -1.86 -17.69
C ASP A 242 -21.27 -0.89 -17.70
N PRO A 243 -22.53 -1.38 -17.78
CA PRO A 243 -23.71 -0.53 -17.83
C PRO A 243 -23.85 0.40 -16.62
N TYR A 244 -23.27 0.02 -15.47
CA TYR A 244 -23.34 0.83 -14.25
C TYR A 244 -22.40 2.04 -14.31
N PHE A 245 -21.17 1.86 -14.81
CA PHE A 245 -20.16 2.93 -14.82
C PHE A 245 -20.15 3.75 -16.12
N LYS A 246 -20.67 3.23 -17.23
CA LYS A 246 -20.69 3.91 -18.52
C LYS A 246 -21.29 5.32 -18.48
N PRO A 247 -22.49 5.56 -17.91
CA PRO A 247 -23.09 6.91 -17.89
C PRO A 247 -22.24 7.91 -17.09
N ALA A 248 -21.70 7.47 -15.95
CA ALA A 248 -20.85 8.30 -15.10
C ALA A 248 -19.53 8.65 -15.82
N LEU A 249 -18.93 7.69 -16.51
CA LEU A 249 -17.70 7.89 -17.27
C LEU A 249 -17.90 8.90 -18.42
N GLU A 250 -18.99 8.79 -19.18
CA GLU A 250 -19.31 9.72 -20.27
C GLU A 250 -19.55 11.15 -19.73
N ALA A 251 -20.30 11.29 -18.63
CA ALA A 251 -20.56 12.58 -18.01
C ALA A 251 -19.28 13.25 -17.50
N VAL A 252 -18.42 12.49 -16.81
CA VAL A 252 -17.14 12.99 -16.29
C VAL A 252 -16.21 13.42 -17.42
N LEU A 253 -16.10 12.64 -18.50
CA LEU A 253 -15.27 13.01 -19.65
C LEU A 253 -15.78 14.28 -20.35
N HIS A 254 -17.10 14.42 -20.47
CA HIS A 254 -17.71 15.63 -21.04
C HIS A 254 -17.41 16.88 -20.20
N ILE A 255 -17.56 16.80 -18.87
CA ILE A 255 -17.24 17.90 -17.95
C ILE A 255 -15.74 18.25 -18.03
N TYR A 256 -14.88 17.23 -18.07
CA TYR A 256 -13.43 17.44 -18.16
C TYR A 256 -13.02 18.12 -19.49
N GLU A 257 -13.66 17.75 -20.59
CA GLU A 257 -13.48 18.39 -21.90
C GLU A 257 -13.88 19.86 -21.88
N LEU A 258 -15.07 20.19 -21.36
CA LEU A 258 -15.54 21.58 -21.21
C LEU A 258 -14.55 22.43 -20.40
N ASN A 259 -14.08 21.90 -19.27
CA ASN A 259 -13.12 22.59 -18.40
C ASN A 259 -11.76 22.82 -19.10
N ARG A 260 -11.34 21.92 -19.99
CA ARG A 260 -10.14 22.10 -20.81
C ARG A 260 -10.30 23.23 -21.83
N HIS A 261 -11.47 23.36 -22.44
CA HIS A 261 -11.75 24.44 -23.39
C HIS A 261 -11.79 25.80 -22.69
N LEU A 262 -12.43 25.90 -21.52
CA LEU A 262 -12.50 27.14 -20.73
C LEU A 262 -11.12 27.67 -20.30
N LYS A 263 -10.21 26.77 -19.89
CA LYS A 263 -8.83 27.16 -19.54
C LYS A 263 -8.05 27.71 -20.75
N LYS A 264 -8.27 27.17 -21.95
CA LYS A 264 -7.62 27.67 -23.18
C LYS A 264 -8.11 29.07 -23.55
N THR A 265 -9.40 29.37 -23.42
CA THR A 265 -9.93 30.71 -23.73
C THR A 265 -9.43 31.77 -22.73
N ALA A 266 -9.29 31.40 -21.45
CA ALA A 266 -8.74 32.28 -20.42
C ALA A 266 -7.25 32.63 -20.63
N GLU A 267 -6.45 31.73 -21.22
CA GLU A 267 -5.03 31.97 -21.54
C GLU A 267 -4.81 32.78 -22.83
N VAL A 268 -5.77 32.78 -23.76
CA VAL A 268 -5.68 33.55 -25.03
C VAL A 268 -6.14 35.00 -24.88
N THR A 269 -6.73 35.37 -23.73
CA THR A 269 -7.27 36.71 -23.45
C THR A 269 -6.35 37.53 -22.52
N ARG A 270 -5.09 37.12 -22.37
CA ARG A 270 -4.02 37.84 -21.66
C ARG A 270 -2.86 38.11 -22.60
#